data_AF-A0A1H4I4C1-F1
#
_entry.id   AF-A0A1H4I4C1-F1
#
_cell.length_a   1.000
_cell.length_b   1.000
_cell.length_c   1.000
_cell.angle_alpha   90.00
_cell.angle_beta   90.00
_cell.angle_gamma   90.00
#
_symmetry.space_group_name_H-M   'P 1'
#
loop_
_entity.id
_entity.type
_entity.pdbx_description
1 polymer ?
#
loop_
_entity_poly.entity_id
_entity_poly.type
_entity_poly.pdbx_seq_one_letter_code
_entity_poly.pdbx_strand_id
1 'polypeptide(L)' 'MGVFKNAVRANASDEAATATALRDKAEEHERNGNYRQAAVYNNAAAKADERADVWRDLLR' A
#
# COMPACT_ATOMS: atom_id res chain seq x y z
N MET A 1 -10.49 10.15 23.10
CA MET A 1 -9.40 9.28 22.59
C MET A 1 -9.82 8.31 21.47
N GLY A 2 -11.10 7.94 21.31
CA GLY A 2 -11.53 6.93 20.32
C GLY A 2 -11.48 7.38 18.84
N VAL A 3 -11.78 8.64 18.55
CA VAL A 3 -11.83 9.16 17.16
C VAL A 3 -10.46 9.12 16.47
N PHE A 4 -9.39 9.51 17.19
CA PHE A 4 -8.02 9.47 16.67
C PHE A 4 -7.59 8.05 16.31
N LYS A 5 -7.77 7.08 17.22
CA LYS A 5 -7.40 5.68 16.97
C LYS A 5 -8.17 5.08 15.80
N ASN A 6 -9.44 5.45 15.63
CA ASN A 6 -10.25 5.01 14.49
C ASN A 6 -9.75 5.63 13.17
N ALA A 7 -9.41 6.92 13.14
CA ALA A 7 -8.87 7.57 11.95
C ALA A 7 -7.53 6.96 11.53
N VAL A 8 -6.64 6.68 12.50
CA VAL A 8 -5.35 6.04 12.22
C VAL A 8 -5.53 4.62 11.67
N ARG A 9 -6.47 3.83 12.22
CA ARG A 9 -6.81 2.50 11.68
C ARG A 9 -7.36 2.57 10.25
N ALA A 10 -8.22 3.54 9.97
CA ALA A 10 -8.77 3.75 8.63
C ALA A 10 -7.66 4.08 7.62
N ASN A 11 -6.80 5.04 7.93
CA ASN A 11 -5.67 5.39 7.07
C ASN A 11 -4.71 4.22 6.85
N ALA A 12 -4.38 3.46 7.90
CA ALA A 12 -3.56 2.26 7.76
C ALA A 12 -4.20 1.21 6.82
N SER A 13 -5.52 1.07 6.88
CA SER A 13 -6.27 0.16 6.00
C SER A 13 -6.29 0.66 4.55
N ASP A 14 -6.51 1.95 4.34
CA ASP A 14 -6.56 2.55 3.00
C ASP A 14 -5.20 2.46 2.28
N GLU A 15 -4.10 2.69 3.01
CA GLU A 15 -2.74 2.54 2.48
C GLU A 15 -2.42 1.08 2.12
N ALA A 16 -2.83 0.12 2.98
CA ALA A 16 -2.66 -1.30 2.69
C ALA A 16 -3.50 -1.78 1.49
N ALA A 17 -4.73 -1.26 1.34
CA ALA A 17 -5.57 -1.52 0.17
C ALA A 17 -4.93 -0.94 -1.11
N THR A 18 -4.35 0.26 -1.01
CA THR A 18 -3.61 0.89 -2.10
C THR A 18 -2.39 0.06 -2.50
N ALA A 19 -1.63 -0.45 -1.53
CA ALA A 19 -0.50 -1.33 -1.80
C ALA A 19 -0.92 -2.60 -2.56
N THR A 20 -2.03 -3.21 -2.17
CA THR A 20 -2.60 -4.39 -2.83
C THR A 20 -2.99 -4.08 -4.28
N ALA A 21 -3.73 -3.01 -4.52
CA ALA A 21 -4.13 -2.63 -5.87
C ALA A 21 -2.94 -2.31 -6.79
N LEU A 22 -1.86 -1.76 -6.23
CA LEU A 22 -0.62 -1.50 -6.97
C LEU A 22 0.13 -2.80 -7.30
N ARG A 23 0.13 -3.79 -6.39
CA ARG A 23 0.68 -5.13 -6.66
C ARG A 23 -0.09 -5.83 -7.77
N ASP A 24 -1.42 -5.81 -7.73
CA ASP A 24 -2.25 -6.43 -8.76
C ASP A 24 -1.95 -5.85 -10.15
N LYS A 25 -1.77 -4.53 -10.24
CA LYS A 25 -1.33 -3.87 -11.47
C LYS A 25 0.09 -4.26 -11.88
N ALA A 26 1.01 -4.38 -10.92
CA ALA A 26 2.36 -4.83 -11.20
C ALA A 26 2.34 -6.24 -11.81
N GLU A 27 1.58 -7.17 -11.22
CA GLU A 27 1.41 -8.52 -11.74
C GLU A 27 0.81 -8.54 -13.15
N GLU A 28 -0.20 -7.71 -13.42
CA GLU A 28 -0.76 -7.57 -14.76
C GLU A 28 0.32 -7.15 -15.78
N HIS A 29 1.15 -6.17 -15.41
CA HIS A 29 2.27 -5.75 -16.24
C HIS A 29 3.32 -6.85 -16.42
N GLU A 30 3.64 -7.64 -15.39
CA GLU A 30 4.56 -8.78 -15.50
C GLU A 30 4.03 -9.84 -16.45
N ARG A 31 2.74 -10.20 -16.33
CA ARG A 31 2.08 -11.18 -17.22
C ARG A 31 2.08 -10.73 -18.68
N ASN A 32 2.00 -9.42 -18.90
CA ASN A 32 2.06 -8.80 -20.23
C ASN A 32 3.50 -8.59 -20.74
N GLY A 33 4.54 -9.01 -20.00
CA GLY A 33 5.95 -8.83 -20.36
C GLY A 33 6.48 -7.39 -20.15
N ASN A 34 5.71 -6.52 -19.52
CA ASN A 34 6.02 -5.12 -19.27
C ASN A 34 6.77 -4.94 -17.93
N TYR A 35 7.93 -5.58 -17.80
CA TYR A 35 8.67 -5.66 -16.53
C TYR A 35 9.11 -4.29 -15.97
N ARG A 36 9.36 -3.30 -16.83
CA ARG A 36 9.74 -1.94 -16.37
C ARG A 36 8.57 -1.27 -15.66
N GLN A 37 7.37 -1.36 -16.22
CA GLN A 37 6.16 -0.82 -15.62
C GLN A 37 5.81 -1.58 -14.34
N ALA A 38 5.93 -2.91 -14.35
CA ALA A 38 5.76 -3.73 -13.16
C ALA A 38 6.66 -3.28 -12.01
N ALA A 39 7.96 -3.04 -12.27
CA ALA A 39 8.89 -2.55 -11.26
C ALA A 39 8.48 -1.19 -10.66
N VAL A 40 7.92 -0.28 -11.48
CA VAL A 40 7.40 1.01 -10.99
C VAL A 40 6.21 0.80 -10.04
N TYR A 41 5.26 -0.06 -10.41
CA TYR A 41 4.10 -0.36 -9.58
C TYR A 41 4.47 -1.11 -8.30
N ASN A 42 5.42 -2.06 -8.37
CA ASN A 42 5.96 -2.75 -7.20
C ASN A 42 6.64 -1.79 -6.22
N ASN A 43 7.43 -0.83 -6.70
CA ASN A 43 8.03 0.21 -5.85
C ASN A 43 6.95 1.11 -5.21
N ALA A 44 5.94 1.50 -5.99
CA ALA A 44 4.81 2.26 -5.46
C ALA A 44 4.03 1.49 -4.38
N ALA A 45 3.82 0.18 -4.59
CA ALA A 45 3.18 -0.69 -3.61
C ALA A 45 3.97 -0.79 -2.31
N ALA A 46 5.29 -0.99 -2.40
CA ALA A 46 6.17 -1.02 -1.22
C ALA A 46 6.08 0.27 -0.40
N LYS A 47 6.07 1.43 -1.07
CA LYS A 47 5.89 2.73 -0.39
C LYS A 47 4.53 2.86 0.29
N ALA A 48 3.48 2.28 -0.26
CA ALA A 48 2.15 2.29 0.36
C ALA A 48 2.11 1.38 1.60
N ASP A 49 2.75 0.21 1.55
CA ASP A 49 2.91 -0.64 2.73
C ASP A 49 3.72 0.06 3.84
N GLU A 50 4.84 0.71 3.49
CA GLU A 50 5.62 1.50 4.45
C GLU A 50 4.76 2.57 5.13
N ARG A 51 3.91 3.29 4.38
CA ARG A 51 2.98 4.27 4.95
C ARG A 51 1.94 3.60 5.85
N ALA A 52 1.39 2.44 5.45
CA ALA A 52 0.46 1.68 6.28
C ALA A 52 1.08 1.29 7.63
N ASP A 53 2.35 0.87 7.62
CA ASP A 53 3.09 0.53 8.85
C ASP A 53 3.35 1.75 9.73
N VAL A 54 3.71 2.90 9.16
CA VAL A 54 3.81 4.17 9.90
C VAL A 54 2.50 4.51 10.61
N TRP A 55 1.35 4.34 9.95
CA TRP A 55 0.05 4.53 10.59
C TRP A 55 -0.19 3.52 11.71
N ARG A 56 0.17 2.24 11.52
CA ARG A 56 0.02 1.21 12.57
C ARG A 56 0.88 1.50 13.80
N ASP A 57 2.09 2.02 13.61
CA ASP A 57 2.99 2.37 14.71
C ASP A 57 2.44 3.49 15.59
N LEU A 58 1.64 4.41 15.04
CA LEU A 58 0.96 5.46 15.83
C LEU A 58 -0.13 4.92 16.78
N LEU A 59 -0.50 3.65 16.67
CA LEU A 59 -1.46 2.98 17.57
C LEU A 59 -0.80 2.18 18.69
N ARG A 60 0.53 2.05 18.65
CA ARG A 60 1.34 1.27 19.60
C ARG A 60 1.54 2.02 20.91
#